data_AF-A0A966FVF2-F1
#
_entry.id   AF-A0A966FVF2-F1
#
_cell.length_a   1.000
_cell.length_b   1.000
_cell.length_c   1.000
_cell.angle_alpha   90.00
_cell.angle_beta   90.00
_cell.angle_gamma   90.00
#
_symmetry.space_group_name_H-M   'P 1'
#
loop_
_entity.id
_entity.type
_entity.pdbx_description
1 polymer ?
#
loop_
_entity_poly.entity_id
_entity_poly.type
_entity_poly.pdbx_seq_one_letter_code
_entity_poly.pdbx_strand_id
1 'polypeptide(L)'
;MSSKRSIIYPALSFTVFCLIGLAARQAIGSVYGTAEARDLLEALSRAGLYLGSAIATASATTLALMLTLIGMIRRIETDFDRQTYKHVSRIAVISTATLMLSFLVLLAYTLPMGEFENLPSGWYNYLYTALFALTVLMVAMASASVTIVFMTIRSIVTHITPGDEV
;
A
#
# COMPACT_ATOMS: atom_id res chain seq x y z
N MET A 1 12.19 23.00 -12.23
CA MET A 1 12.47 21.79 -13.03
C MET A 1 11.76 20.57 -12.41
N SER A 2 11.12 19.71 -13.23
CA SER A 2 10.83 18.29 -12.95
C SER A 2 9.61 17.87 -12.07
N SER A 3 8.38 18.23 -12.47
CA SER A 3 7.14 17.56 -11.99
C SER A 3 7.07 16.07 -12.40
N LYS A 4 7.75 15.66 -13.49
CA LYS A 4 7.78 14.26 -13.94
C LYS A 4 8.58 13.34 -13.01
N ARG A 5 9.75 13.75 -12.47
CA ARG A 5 10.55 12.86 -11.60
C ARG A 5 9.84 12.50 -10.29
N SER A 6 9.03 13.37 -9.71
CA SER A 6 8.39 13.09 -8.41
C SER A 6 7.33 11.98 -8.48
N ILE A 7 6.77 11.70 -9.66
CA ILE A 7 5.79 10.62 -9.87
C ILE A 7 6.49 9.31 -10.30
N ILE A 8 7.66 9.41 -10.92
CA ILE A 8 8.40 8.23 -11.41
C ILE A 8 8.84 7.34 -10.25
N TYR A 9 9.35 7.90 -9.16
CA TYR A 9 9.82 7.09 -8.03
C TYR A 9 8.74 6.27 -7.30
N PRO A 10 7.56 6.83 -6.95
CA PRO A 10 6.50 6.01 -6.36
C PRO A 10 5.89 5.01 -7.36
N ALA A 11 5.87 5.34 -8.65
CA ALA A 11 5.50 4.36 -9.68
C ALA A 11 6.53 3.23 -9.78
N LEU A 12 7.83 3.56 -9.70
CA LEU A 12 8.90 2.57 -9.70
C LEU A 12 8.81 1.65 -8.47
N SER A 13 8.61 2.19 -7.26
CA SER A 13 8.45 1.36 -6.06
C SER A 13 7.25 0.43 -6.21
N PHE A 14 6.11 0.95 -6.65
CA PHE A 14 4.91 0.15 -6.92
C PHE A 14 5.21 -0.99 -7.91
N THR A 15 5.84 -0.69 -9.04
CA THR A 15 6.18 -1.69 -10.07
C THR A 15 7.14 -2.73 -9.53
N VAL A 16 8.17 -2.35 -8.76
CA VAL A 16 9.13 -3.30 -8.17
C VAL A 16 8.42 -4.28 -7.24
N PHE A 17 7.56 -3.79 -6.35
CA PHE A 17 6.80 -4.67 -5.44
C PHE A 17 5.83 -5.59 -6.19
N CYS A 18 5.17 -5.09 -7.24
CA CYS A 18 4.34 -5.94 -8.11
C CYS A 18 5.16 -7.01 -8.84
N LEU A 19 6.33 -6.66 -9.37
CA LEU A 19 7.22 -7.62 -10.05
C LEU A 19 7.74 -8.68 -9.09
N ILE A 20 8.09 -8.31 -7.85
CA ILE A 20 8.47 -9.27 -6.81
C ILE A 20 7.29 -10.21 -6.49
N GLY A 21 6.07 -9.67 -6.36
CA GLY A 21 4.89 -10.49 -6.13
C GLY A 21 4.61 -11.48 -7.28
N LEU A 22 4.76 -11.04 -8.53
CA LEU A 22 4.64 -11.91 -9.70
C LEU A 22 5.74 -12.97 -9.76
N ALA A 23 6.99 -12.60 -9.44
CA ALA A 23 8.11 -13.53 -9.37
C ALA A 23 7.91 -14.56 -8.26
N ALA A 24 7.46 -14.13 -7.07
CA ALA A 24 7.10 -15.02 -5.97
C ALA A 24 5.99 -15.99 -6.39
N ARG A 25 4.97 -15.50 -7.12
CA ARG A 25 3.90 -16.36 -7.63
C ARG A 25 4.42 -17.43 -8.59
N GLN A 26 5.35 -17.09 -9.47
CA GLN A 26 5.95 -18.07 -10.38
C GLN A 26 6.87 -19.06 -9.64
N ALA A 27 7.59 -18.60 -8.61
CA ALA A 27 8.48 -19.45 -7.81
C ALA A 27 7.74 -20.47 -6.94
N ILE A 28 6.56 -20.12 -6.42
CA ILE A 28 5.73 -21.01 -5.58
C ILE A 28 5.08 -22.13 -6.43
N GLY A 29 4.90 -21.92 -7.74
CA GLY A 29 4.27 -22.89 -8.63
C GLY A 29 2.76 -23.03 -8.42
N SER A 30 2.15 -24.08 -8.99
CA SER A 30 0.74 -24.42 -8.79
C SER A 30 0.59 -25.25 -7.51
N VAL A 31 -0.41 -24.95 -6.68
CA VAL A 31 -0.69 -25.71 -5.47
C VAL A 31 -1.20 -27.11 -5.82
N TYR A 32 -0.53 -28.17 -5.33
CA TYR A 32 -0.87 -29.57 -5.64
C TYR A 32 -1.72 -30.20 -4.53
N GLY A 33 -3.04 -30.05 -4.65
CA GLY A 33 -4.01 -30.75 -3.79
C GLY A 33 -4.84 -29.81 -2.90
N THR A 34 -6.03 -30.27 -2.53
CA THR A 34 -7.02 -29.49 -1.78
C THR A 34 -6.59 -29.22 -0.33
N ALA A 35 -5.87 -30.15 0.29
CA ALA A 35 -5.35 -29.99 1.65
C ALA A 35 -4.22 -28.95 1.70
N GLU A 36 -3.23 -29.04 0.82
CA GLU A 36 -2.12 -28.09 0.75
C GLU A 36 -2.61 -26.66 0.43
N ALA A 37 -3.63 -26.53 -0.44
CA ALA A 37 -4.25 -25.25 -0.73
C ALA A 37 -4.96 -24.62 0.47
N ARG A 38 -5.53 -25.43 1.36
CA ARG A 38 -6.14 -24.93 2.60
C ARG A 38 -5.08 -24.42 3.57
N ASP A 39 -4.00 -25.18 3.78
CA ASP A 39 -2.91 -24.80 4.68
C ASP A 39 -2.21 -23.50 4.22
N LEU A 40 -1.89 -23.39 2.92
CA LEU A 40 -1.30 -22.18 2.36
C LEU A 40 -2.21 -20.96 2.48
N LEU A 41 -3.52 -21.18 2.32
CA LEU A 41 -4.50 -20.11 2.43
C LEU A 41 -4.69 -19.69 3.89
N GLU A 42 -4.70 -20.61 4.85
CA GLU A 42 -4.76 -20.28 6.27
C GLU A 42 -3.51 -19.48 6.72
N ALA A 43 -2.33 -19.94 6.30
CA ALA A 43 -1.08 -19.22 6.55
C ALA A 43 -1.10 -17.81 5.93
N LEU A 44 -1.57 -17.69 4.69
CA LEU A 44 -1.74 -16.41 4.00
C LEU A 44 -2.74 -15.50 4.72
N SER A 45 -3.89 -16.02 5.16
CA SER A 45 -4.90 -15.25 5.88
C SER A 45 -4.38 -14.71 7.20
N ARG A 46 -3.66 -15.53 7.98
CA ARG A 46 -3.07 -15.10 9.25
C ARG A 46 -2.05 -13.97 9.05
N ALA A 47 -1.13 -14.14 8.10
CA ALA A 47 -0.15 -13.12 7.75
C ALA A 47 -0.83 -11.87 7.16
N GLY A 48 -1.84 -12.06 6.31
CA GLY A 48 -2.60 -11.03 5.65
C GLY A 48 -3.43 -10.16 6.59
N LEU A 49 -4.03 -10.75 7.63
CA LEU A 49 -4.73 -10.01 8.69
C LEU A 49 -3.78 -9.10 9.47
N TYR A 50 -2.61 -9.62 9.86
CA TYR A 50 -1.59 -8.82 10.52
C TYR A 50 -1.09 -7.68 9.61
N LEU A 51 -0.75 -7.99 8.37
CA LEU A 51 -0.25 -6.99 7.41
C LEU A 51 -1.30 -5.93 7.07
N GLY A 52 -2.55 -6.35 6.83
CA GLY A 52 -3.66 -5.46 6.52
C GLY A 52 -4.00 -4.52 7.68
N SER A 53 -3.98 -5.01 8.92
CA SER A 53 -4.21 -4.14 10.09
C SER A 53 -3.08 -3.12 10.24
N ALA A 54 -1.82 -3.54 10.09
CA ALA A 54 -0.67 -2.64 10.15
C ALA A 54 -0.71 -1.55 9.06
N ILE A 55 -1.02 -1.92 7.80
CA ILE A 55 -1.12 -0.96 6.69
C ILE A 55 -2.33 -0.02 6.86
N ALA A 56 -3.46 -0.52 7.36
CA ALA A 56 -4.61 0.30 7.66
C ALA A 56 -4.27 1.36 8.73
N THR A 57 -3.66 0.96 9.85
CA THR A 57 -3.23 1.88 10.91
C THR A 57 -2.23 2.90 10.38
N ALA A 58 -1.19 2.47 9.65
CA ALA A 58 -0.20 3.38 9.08
C ALA A 58 -0.83 4.39 8.10
N SER A 59 -1.79 3.96 7.28
CA SER A 59 -2.51 4.82 6.35
C SER A 59 -3.37 5.85 7.09
N ALA A 60 -4.08 5.44 8.14
CA ALA A 60 -4.86 6.36 8.98
C ALA A 60 -3.97 7.39 9.68
N THR A 61 -2.82 6.98 10.23
CA THR A 61 -1.84 7.90 10.83
C THR A 61 -1.29 8.87 9.80
N THR A 62 -0.99 8.41 8.58
CA THR A 62 -0.51 9.29 7.50
C THR A 62 -1.55 10.34 7.15
N LEU A 63 -2.83 9.97 7.03
CA LEU A 63 -3.91 10.93 6.79
C LEU A 63 -4.02 11.97 7.90
N ALA A 64 -3.95 11.53 9.16
CA ALA A 64 -3.97 12.44 10.31
C ALA A 64 -2.80 13.43 10.27
N LEU A 65 -1.57 12.95 10.04
CA LEU A 65 -0.38 13.81 9.94
C LEU A 65 -0.46 14.80 8.77
N MET A 66 -1.00 14.39 7.63
CA MET A 66 -1.20 15.27 6.48
C MET A 66 -2.24 16.36 6.77
N LEU A 67 -3.31 16.03 7.48
CA LEU A 67 -4.29 17.02 7.94
C LEU A 67 -3.67 18.00 8.94
N THR A 68 -2.88 17.50 9.90
CA THR A 68 -2.12 18.34 10.85
C THR A 68 -1.16 19.27 10.12
N LEU A 69 -0.43 18.77 9.11
CA LEU A 69 0.48 19.57 8.29
C LEU A 69 -0.28 20.70 7.57
N ILE A 70 -1.43 20.41 6.94
CA ILE A 70 -2.27 21.44 6.31
C ILE A 70 -2.72 22.48 7.35
N GLY A 71 -3.16 22.02 8.53
CA GLY A 71 -3.57 22.90 9.63
C GLY A 71 -2.46 23.84 10.08
N MET A 72 -1.22 23.34 10.19
CA MET A 72 -0.05 24.14 10.52
C MET A 72 0.31 25.13 9.40
N ILE A 73 0.37 24.68 8.14
CA ILE A 73 0.69 25.55 7.00
C ILE A 73 -0.29 26.73 6.94
N ARG A 74 -1.60 26.47 7.11
CA ARG A 74 -2.62 27.51 7.10
C ARG A 74 -2.46 28.53 8.24
N ARG A 75 -1.94 28.11 9.40
CA ARG A 75 -1.77 28.97 10.59
C ARG A 75 -0.54 29.88 10.49
N ILE A 76 0.49 29.47 9.74
CA ILE A 76 1.77 30.18 9.73
C ILE A 76 1.75 31.43 8.81
N GLU A 77 0.64 31.71 8.09
CA GLU A 77 0.50 32.85 7.12
C GLU A 77 1.66 32.99 6.12
N THR A 78 2.51 31.96 6.03
CA THR A 78 3.62 31.90 5.09
C THR A 78 3.07 31.42 3.77
N ASP A 79 3.47 32.10 2.70
CA ASP A 79 3.12 31.81 1.31
C ASP A 79 3.78 30.49 0.86
N PHE A 80 3.37 29.37 1.46
CA PHE A 80 3.83 28.06 1.08
C PHE A 80 3.36 27.77 -0.34
N ASP A 81 4.32 27.44 -1.21
CA ASP A 81 4.07 27.20 -2.63
C ASP A 81 2.93 26.19 -2.84
N ARG A 82 2.09 26.48 -3.84
CA ARG A 82 0.92 25.69 -4.24
C ARG A 82 1.30 24.24 -4.57
N GLN A 83 2.58 23.98 -4.85
CA GLN A 83 3.14 22.65 -5.02
C GLN A 83 3.08 21.78 -3.76
N THR A 84 3.35 22.32 -2.56
CA THR A 84 3.29 21.58 -1.29
C THR A 84 1.87 21.07 -1.02
N TYR A 85 0.86 21.94 -1.20
CA TYR A 85 -0.55 21.54 -1.08
C TYR A 85 -0.94 20.42 -2.05
N LYS A 86 -0.45 20.47 -3.30
CA LYS A 86 -0.69 19.40 -4.28
C LYS A 86 -0.04 18.08 -3.87
N HIS A 87 1.15 18.10 -3.29
CA HIS A 87 1.80 16.90 -2.78
C HIS A 87 1.03 16.29 -1.61
N VAL A 88 0.62 17.10 -0.64
CA VAL A 88 -0.17 16.63 0.51
C VAL A 88 -1.51 16.03 0.06
N SER A 89 -2.22 16.70 -0.86
CA SER A 89 -3.48 16.17 -1.40
C SER A 89 -3.30 14.81 -2.09
N ARG A 90 -2.23 14.64 -2.89
CA ARG A 90 -1.92 13.35 -3.53
C ARG A 90 -1.64 12.24 -2.52
N ILE A 91 -0.88 12.54 -1.47
CA ILE A 91 -0.63 11.58 -0.39
C ILE A 91 -1.96 11.17 0.24
N ALA A 92 -2.81 12.13 0.57
CA ALA A 92 -4.10 11.85 1.20
C ALA A 92 -5.00 10.95 0.33
N VAL A 93 -5.04 11.15 -0.98
CA VAL A 93 -5.80 10.29 -1.89
C VAL A 93 -5.24 8.87 -1.91
N ILE A 94 -3.93 8.71 -2.03
CA ILE A 94 -3.29 7.39 -2.11
C ILE A 94 -3.38 6.66 -0.76
N SER A 95 -3.19 7.36 0.36
CA SER A 95 -3.37 6.78 1.70
C SER A 95 -4.83 6.37 1.96
N THR A 96 -5.80 7.16 1.51
CA THR A 96 -7.23 6.77 1.59
C THR A 96 -7.52 5.53 0.75
N ALA A 97 -6.99 5.47 -0.48
CA ALA A 97 -7.17 4.31 -1.34
C ALA A 97 -6.51 3.05 -0.75
N THR A 98 -5.31 3.18 -0.19
CA THR A 98 -4.59 2.10 0.49
C THR A 98 -5.34 1.63 1.73
N LEU A 99 -5.88 2.56 2.53
CA LEU A 99 -6.71 2.25 3.70
C LEU A 99 -7.96 1.45 3.32
N MET A 100 -8.70 1.90 2.31
CA MET A 100 -9.90 1.22 1.82
C MET A 100 -9.58 -0.18 1.29
N LEU A 101 -8.51 -0.31 0.51
CA LEU A 101 -8.04 -1.62 0.03
C LEU A 101 -7.67 -2.53 1.21
N SER A 102 -7.02 -1.99 2.23
CA SER A 102 -6.65 -2.75 3.43
C SER A 102 -7.89 -3.29 4.16
N PHE A 103 -8.95 -2.49 4.31
CA PHE A 103 -10.20 -2.97 4.89
C PHE A 103 -10.89 -4.03 4.04
N LEU A 104 -10.88 -3.89 2.72
CA LEU A 104 -11.44 -4.90 1.82
C LEU A 104 -10.69 -6.23 1.95
N VAL A 105 -9.36 -6.17 1.97
CA VAL A 105 -8.49 -7.35 2.13
C VAL A 105 -8.67 -8.00 3.49
N LEU A 106 -8.75 -7.21 4.56
CA LEU A 106 -9.05 -7.70 5.91
C LEU A 106 -10.39 -8.43 5.93
N LEU A 107 -11.44 -7.83 5.38
CA LEU A 107 -12.75 -8.46 5.28
C LEU A 107 -12.66 -9.79 4.51
N ALA A 108 -11.94 -9.82 3.39
CA ALA A 108 -11.76 -11.03 2.60
C ALA A 108 -11.06 -12.16 3.38
N TYR A 109 -10.10 -11.83 4.26
CA TYR A 109 -9.42 -12.81 5.11
C TYR A 109 -10.24 -13.28 6.31
N THR A 110 -11.28 -12.55 6.72
CA THR A 110 -12.17 -12.99 7.81
C THR A 110 -13.18 -14.07 7.38
N LEU A 111 -13.28 -14.38 6.08
CA LEU A 111 -14.19 -15.42 5.59
C LEU A 111 -13.74 -16.81 6.08
N PRO A 112 -14.64 -17.64 6.63
CA PRO A 112 -14.29 -18.98 7.09
C PRO A 112 -14.09 -19.93 5.90
N MET A 113 -12.84 -20.25 5.59
CA MET A 113 -12.46 -20.97 4.36
C MET A 113 -12.58 -22.50 4.44
N GLY A 114 -12.73 -23.03 5.66
CA GLY A 114 -12.65 -24.46 5.96
C GLY A 114 -13.98 -25.22 5.96
N GLU A 115 -15.12 -24.51 6.03
CA GLU A 115 -16.44 -25.13 6.31
C GLU A 115 -17.30 -25.39 5.07
N PHE A 116 -16.84 -24.98 3.88
CA PHE A 116 -17.60 -25.18 2.66
C PHE A 116 -17.40 -26.60 2.11
N GLU A 117 -18.40 -27.45 2.31
CA GLU A 117 -18.54 -28.75 1.64
C GLU A 117 -19.12 -28.55 0.23
N ASN A 118 -18.72 -29.40 -0.74
CA ASN A 118 -19.20 -29.38 -2.14
C ASN A 118 -18.77 -28.19 -3.02
N LEU A 119 -17.54 -27.67 -2.87
CA LEU A 119 -17.00 -26.67 -3.80
C LEU A 119 -16.44 -27.30 -5.09
N PRO A 120 -16.57 -26.64 -6.26
CA PRO A 120 -15.96 -27.09 -7.50
C PRO A 120 -14.43 -27.27 -7.38
N SER A 121 -13.88 -28.23 -8.12
CA SER A 121 -12.44 -28.44 -8.19
C SER A 121 -11.72 -27.16 -8.66
N GLY A 122 -10.75 -26.69 -7.87
CA GLY A 122 -9.96 -25.49 -8.17
C GLY A 122 -10.44 -24.18 -7.51
N TRP A 123 -11.57 -24.18 -6.80
CA TRP A 123 -12.06 -22.97 -6.09
C TRP A 123 -11.03 -22.40 -5.11
N TYR A 124 -10.39 -23.28 -4.32
CA TYR A 124 -9.33 -22.89 -3.38
C TYR A 124 -8.12 -22.25 -4.07
N ASN A 125 -7.75 -22.74 -5.25
CA ASN A 125 -6.62 -22.17 -5.99
C ASN A 125 -6.98 -20.79 -6.55
N TYR A 126 -8.18 -20.61 -7.11
CA TYR A 126 -8.65 -19.30 -7.57
C TYR A 126 -8.66 -18.29 -6.42
N LEU A 127 -9.22 -18.69 -5.27
CA LEU A 127 -9.28 -17.83 -4.10
C LEU A 127 -7.91 -17.48 -3.54
N TYR A 128 -7.02 -18.47 -3.40
CA TYR A 128 -5.63 -18.24 -3.00
C TYR A 128 -4.95 -17.25 -3.94
N THR A 129 -5.13 -17.40 -5.25
CA THR A 129 -4.57 -16.50 -6.28
C THR A 129 -5.11 -15.08 -6.14
N ALA A 130 -6.42 -14.94 -5.97
CA ALA A 130 -7.08 -13.64 -5.82
C ALA A 130 -6.62 -12.94 -4.54
N LEU A 131 -6.63 -13.64 -3.40
CA LEU A 131 -6.18 -13.08 -2.12
C LEU A 131 -4.72 -12.69 -2.16
N PHE A 132 -3.84 -13.56 -2.69
CA PHE A 132 -2.43 -13.26 -2.84
C PHE A 132 -2.19 -12.02 -3.72
N ALA A 133 -2.87 -11.93 -4.86
CA ALA A 133 -2.79 -10.77 -5.74
C ALA A 133 -3.23 -9.47 -5.04
N LEU A 134 -4.31 -9.53 -4.26
CA LEU A 134 -4.76 -8.39 -3.45
C LEU A 134 -3.75 -8.01 -2.36
N THR A 135 -3.10 -8.98 -1.70
CA THR A 135 -2.03 -8.69 -0.74
C THR A 135 -0.87 -7.95 -1.40
N VAL A 136 -0.42 -8.45 -2.56
CA VAL A 136 0.68 -7.84 -3.31
C VAL A 136 0.32 -6.42 -3.72
N LEU A 137 -0.91 -6.22 -4.23
CA LEU A 137 -1.41 -4.89 -4.60
C LEU A 137 -1.42 -3.93 -3.40
N MET A 138 -1.93 -4.38 -2.26
CA MET A 138 -1.97 -3.61 -1.02
C MET A 138 -0.58 -3.19 -0.56
N VAL A 139 0.39 -4.11 -0.57
CA VAL A 139 1.78 -3.81 -0.20
C VAL A 139 2.43 -2.85 -1.20
N ALA A 140 2.19 -3.05 -2.51
CA ALA A 140 2.71 -2.17 -3.54
C ALA A 140 2.17 -0.73 -3.37
N MET A 141 0.87 -0.56 -3.09
CA MET A 141 0.28 0.76 -2.78
C MET A 141 0.86 1.38 -1.51
N ALA A 142 1.08 0.58 -0.46
CA ALA A 142 1.72 1.06 0.77
C ALA A 142 3.15 1.54 0.49
N SER A 143 3.94 0.80 -0.29
CA SER A 143 5.31 1.19 -0.66
C SER A 143 5.35 2.53 -1.44
N ALA A 144 4.39 2.73 -2.35
CA ALA A 144 4.25 3.96 -3.10
C ALA A 144 3.89 5.12 -2.17
N SER A 145 2.96 4.91 -1.23
CA SER A 145 2.58 5.91 -0.22
C SER A 145 3.79 6.38 0.58
N VAL A 146 4.60 5.45 1.11
CA VAL A 146 5.82 5.74 1.86
C VAL A 146 6.80 6.56 1.03
N THR A 147 7.00 6.20 -0.25
CA THR A 147 7.89 6.91 -1.15
C THR A 147 7.45 8.36 -1.37
N ILE A 148 6.15 8.61 -1.56
CA ILE A 148 5.63 9.98 -1.75
C ILE A 148 5.79 10.80 -0.47
N VAL A 149 5.51 10.21 0.69
CA VAL A 149 5.70 10.87 1.99
C VAL A 149 7.17 11.30 2.14
N PHE A 150 8.11 10.37 1.92
CA PHE A 150 9.53 10.66 2.01
C PHE A 150 9.98 11.78 1.05
N MET A 151 9.50 11.76 -0.19
CA MET A 151 9.83 12.82 -1.16
C MET A 151 9.26 14.17 -0.79
N THR A 152 8.07 14.19 -0.21
CA THR A 152 7.43 15.43 0.24
C THR A 152 8.20 16.02 1.41
N ILE A 153 8.60 15.19 2.38
CA ILE A 153 9.47 15.62 3.49
C ILE A 153 10.79 16.18 2.93
N ARG A 154 11.45 15.47 2.02
CA ARG A 154 12.71 15.95 1.42
C ARG A 154 12.53 17.27 0.66
N SER A 155 11.42 17.42 -0.08
CA SER A 155 11.11 18.65 -0.81
C SER A 155 10.85 19.83 0.13
N ILE A 156 10.22 19.59 1.27
CA ILE A 156 9.95 20.63 2.28
C ILE A 156 11.27 21.02 2.97
N VAL A 157 12.07 20.04 3.41
CA VAL A 157 13.35 20.28 4.09
C VAL A 157 14.30 21.09 3.19
N THR A 158 14.46 20.67 1.93
CA THR A 158 15.32 21.40 0.97
C THR A 158 14.82 22.81 0.65
N HIS A 159 13.53 23.10 0.84
CA HIS A 159 12.98 24.44 0.65
C HIS A 159 13.15 25.34 1.88
N ILE A 160 13.14 24.75 3.09
CA ILE A 160 13.30 25.49 4.35
C ILE A 160 14.77 25.75 4.66
N THR A 161 15.70 24.92 4.18
CA THR A 161 17.14 25.12 4.35
C THR A 161 17.72 25.96 3.20
N PRO A 162 18.12 27.23 3.40
CA PRO A 162 18.82 28.02 2.39
C PRO A 162 20.33 27.70 2.42
N GLY A 163 20.85 27.13 1.32
CA GLY A 163 22.25 26.65 1.20
C GLY A 163 22.44 25.31 1.91
N ASP A 164 22.96 24.26 1.30
CA ASP A 164 24.23 24.24 0.59
C ASP A 164 24.21 23.35 -0.64
N GLU A 165 24.98 23.78 -1.63
CA GLU A 165 25.62 22.88 -2.60
C GLU A 165 26.42 21.81 -1.83
N VAL A 166 25.91 20.58 -1.79
CA VAL A 166 26.71 19.34 -1.71
C VAL A 166 25.91 18.15 -2.23
#